data_AF-A0A438J9L9-F1
#
_entry.id   AF-A0A438J9L9-F1
#
_cell.length_a   1.000
_cell.length_b   1.000
_cell.length_c   1.000
_cell.angle_alpha   90.00
_cell.angle_beta   90.00
_cell.angle_gamma   90.00
#
_symmetry.space_group_name_H-M   'P 1'
#
loop_
_entity.id
_entity.type
_entity.pdbx_description
1 polymer ?
#
loop_
_entity_poly.entity_id
_entity_poly.type
_entity_poly.pdbx_seq_one_letter_code
_entity_poly.pdbx_strand_id
1 'polypeptide(L)'
;MKSRLFNFWFLLILLAWIRSPSPVRASGSEAYVTLLYGDEFLLGVRVLGKSIRDTGSTKDMVVLVSDGVSDYAKKLLQADGWIVELISLLANPNQVRPKRFWGVYTKLKIFNMTNYKKVVYLDADTIVVKSIEDLFKCGKFCANLKHSERLNSGVMVVEPSETVFNDMMSKVKTLPSYTGGDQGFLNSYYTGFASAHVFDPDLSPEERNARPVPKMERLSTLYNADVGLYMLANKVLNPNF
;
A
#
# COMPACT_ATOMS: atom_id res chain seq x y z
N MET A 1 73.74 -18.50 -5.89
CA MET A 1 72.62 -18.72 -6.83
C MET A 1 71.40 -19.11 -5.99
N LYS A 2 70.30 -18.34 -6.12
CA LYS A 2 68.90 -18.48 -5.64
C LYS A 2 68.55 -19.83 -4.95
N SER A 3 67.78 -19.95 -3.86
CA SER A 3 66.69 -19.14 -3.30
C SER A 3 66.33 -19.66 -1.89
N ARG A 4 66.01 -18.76 -0.96
CA ARG A 4 65.41 -19.08 0.35
C ARG A 4 63.97 -19.56 0.18
N LEU A 5 63.62 -20.69 0.79
CA LEU A 5 62.25 -21.17 0.96
C LEU A 5 61.49 -20.21 1.89
N PHE A 6 60.51 -19.50 1.33
CA PHE A 6 59.58 -18.65 2.08
C PHE A 6 58.27 -19.43 2.22
N ASN A 7 57.95 -19.89 3.43
CA ASN A 7 56.65 -20.50 3.74
C ASN A 7 55.59 -19.40 3.74
N PHE A 8 54.76 -19.35 2.69
CA PHE A 8 53.55 -18.53 2.67
C PHE A 8 52.43 -19.25 3.44
N TRP A 9 52.10 -18.75 4.63
CA TRP A 9 50.81 -19.01 5.25
C TRP A 9 49.75 -18.17 4.54
N PHE A 10 48.94 -18.79 3.67
CA PHE A 10 47.71 -18.19 3.16
C PHE A 10 46.59 -18.44 4.18
N LEU A 11 46.25 -17.42 4.98
CA LEU A 11 44.95 -17.39 5.67
C LEU A 11 43.88 -16.97 4.65
N LEU A 12 43.11 -17.93 4.15
CA LEU A 12 41.86 -17.67 3.45
C LEU A 12 40.79 -17.31 4.50
N ILE A 13 40.56 -16.01 4.71
CA ILE A 13 39.39 -15.54 5.45
C ILE A 13 38.19 -15.64 4.50
N LEU A 14 37.44 -16.74 4.62
CA LEU A 14 36.09 -16.87 4.08
C LEU A 14 35.18 -15.87 4.81
N LEU A 15 34.97 -14.70 4.21
CA LEU A 15 33.86 -13.81 4.55
C LEU A 15 32.56 -14.49 4.10
N ALA A 16 32.06 -15.39 4.94
CA ALA A 16 30.69 -15.85 4.86
C ALA A 16 29.79 -14.64 5.04
N TRP A 17 29.06 -14.27 3.99
CA TRP A 17 27.98 -13.29 4.06
C TRP A 17 26.91 -13.86 4.99
N ILE A 18 26.96 -13.48 6.27
CA ILE A 18 25.86 -13.70 7.20
C ILE A 18 24.74 -12.78 6.71
N ARG A 19 23.79 -13.32 5.94
CA ARG A 19 22.47 -12.72 5.79
C ARG A 19 21.91 -12.64 7.21
N SER A 20 21.87 -11.44 7.79
CA SER A 20 21.09 -11.21 9.00
C SER A 20 19.69 -11.75 8.76
N PRO A 21 19.17 -12.66 9.60
CA PRO A 21 17.79 -13.09 9.48
C PRO A 21 16.93 -11.84 9.60
N SER A 22 16.05 -11.61 8.62
CA SER A 22 14.99 -10.61 8.76
C SER A 22 14.29 -10.87 10.09
N PRO A 23 14.02 -9.84 10.92
CA PRO A 23 13.33 -10.05 12.19
C PRO A 23 12.06 -10.85 11.90
N VAL A 24 11.92 -11.99 12.57
CA VAL A 24 10.71 -12.83 12.49
C VAL A 24 9.59 -11.95 13.02
N ARG A 25 8.82 -11.36 12.09
CA ARG A 25 7.74 -10.43 12.43
C ARG A 25 6.69 -11.20 13.22
N ALA A 26 6.22 -10.62 14.32
CA ALA A 26 5.16 -11.24 15.10
C ALA A 26 3.94 -11.42 14.19
N SER A 27 3.50 -12.67 14.04
CA SER A 27 2.24 -13.02 13.37
C SER A 27 1.10 -12.23 14.02
N GLY A 28 0.38 -11.44 13.22
CA GLY A 28 -0.72 -10.61 13.70
C GLY A 28 -0.40 -9.11 13.84
N SER A 29 0.77 -8.67 13.38
CA SER A 29 1.11 -7.25 13.26
C SER A 29 0.26 -6.52 12.20
N GLU A 30 0.26 -5.20 12.25
CA GLU A 30 -0.44 -4.29 11.35
C GLU A 30 0.58 -3.34 10.70
N ALA A 31 0.40 -3.03 9.42
CA ALA A 31 1.38 -2.24 8.67
C ALA A 31 0.76 -1.17 7.78
N TYR A 32 1.44 -0.03 7.69
CA TYR A 32 1.34 0.86 6.54
C TYR A 32 2.20 0.29 5.41
N VAL A 33 1.64 0.21 4.20
CA VAL A 33 2.32 -0.37 3.05
C VAL A 33 2.30 0.59 1.88
N THR A 34 3.42 0.74 1.19
CA THR A 34 3.49 1.43 -0.10
C THR A 34 4.29 0.62 -1.12
N LEU A 35 4.29 1.05 -2.38
CA LEU A 35 4.93 0.34 -3.49
C LEU A 35 5.83 1.28 -4.27
N LEU A 36 7.04 0.81 -4.57
CA LEU A 36 7.98 1.46 -5.46
C LEU A 36 8.49 0.45 -6.49
N TYR A 37 8.30 0.71 -7.79
CA TYR A 37 8.80 -0.16 -8.87
C TYR A 37 9.84 0.50 -9.78
N GLY A 38 10.29 1.69 -9.39
CA GLY A 38 11.32 2.51 -9.99
C GLY A 38 11.60 3.70 -9.06
N ASP A 39 12.71 4.40 -9.27
CA ASP A 39 13.15 5.45 -8.32
C ASP A 39 12.33 6.75 -8.41
N GLU A 40 11.39 6.87 -9.37
CA GLU A 40 10.71 8.13 -9.68
C GLU A 40 9.88 8.68 -8.51
N PHE A 41 9.38 7.80 -7.64
CA PHE A 41 8.58 8.16 -6.47
C PHE A 41 9.33 8.04 -5.15
N LEU A 42 10.67 7.87 -5.17
CA LEU A 42 11.46 7.74 -3.96
C LEU A 42 11.19 8.88 -2.98
N LEU A 43 11.26 10.14 -3.43
CA LEU A 43 11.01 11.29 -2.57
C LEU A 43 9.61 11.26 -1.94
N GLY A 44 8.59 10.88 -2.71
CA GLY A 44 7.22 10.72 -2.21
C GLY A 44 7.13 9.69 -1.09
N VAL A 45 7.73 8.51 -1.27
CA VAL A 45 7.79 7.47 -0.22
C VAL A 45 8.55 7.95 1.03
N ARG A 46 9.65 8.70 0.86
CA ARG A 46 10.39 9.26 2.01
C ARG A 46 9.52 10.25 2.81
N VAL A 47 8.80 11.14 2.11
CA VAL A 47 7.88 12.10 2.72
C VAL A 47 6.72 11.39 3.40
N LEU A 48 6.11 10.40 2.74
CA LEU A 48 5.06 9.57 3.31
C LEU A 48 5.51 8.92 4.63
N GLY A 49 6.67 8.27 4.63
CA GLY A 49 7.22 7.60 5.82
C GLY A 49 7.47 8.58 6.96
N LYS A 50 8.04 9.76 6.67
CA LYS A 50 8.18 10.82 7.66
C LYS A 50 6.81 11.26 8.22
N SER A 51 5.83 11.49 7.36
CA SER A 51 4.51 11.96 7.77
C SER A 51 3.78 10.97 8.69
N ILE A 52 3.92 9.65 8.44
CA ILE A 52 3.41 8.60 9.32
C ILE A 52 4.09 8.66 10.69
N ARG A 53 5.42 8.75 10.73
CA ARG A 53 6.17 8.83 12.00
C ARG A 53 5.83 10.08 12.81
N ASP A 54 5.60 11.21 12.14
CA ASP A 54 5.24 12.47 12.80
C ASP A 54 3.87 12.36 13.52
N THR A 55 3.02 11.36 13.20
CA THR A 55 1.79 11.06 13.95
C THR A 55 2.03 10.28 15.25
N GLY A 56 3.24 9.78 15.49
CA GLY A 56 3.57 8.91 16.62
C GLY A 56 3.17 7.45 16.44
N SER A 57 2.83 7.03 15.23
CA SER A 57 2.42 5.63 14.97
C SER A 57 3.54 4.64 15.28
N THR A 58 3.14 3.48 15.80
CA THR A 58 4.03 2.35 16.13
C THR A 58 3.88 1.16 15.17
N LYS A 59 3.06 1.32 14.13
CA LYS A 59 2.81 0.28 13.12
C LYS A 59 4.04 0.10 12.24
N ASP A 60 4.18 -1.10 11.69
CA ASP A 60 5.22 -1.36 10.70
C ASP A 60 5.03 -0.42 9.50
N MET A 61 6.12 0.12 8.96
CA MET A 61 6.13 0.82 7.68
C MET A 61 6.85 -0.07 6.67
N VAL A 62 6.13 -0.65 5.72
CA VAL A 62 6.67 -1.57 4.70
C VAL A 62 6.63 -0.90 3.34
N VAL A 63 7.75 -0.93 2.63
CA VAL A 63 7.81 -0.55 1.21
C VAL A 63 8.12 -1.78 0.39
N LEU A 64 7.17 -2.13 -0.47
CA LEU A 64 7.35 -3.17 -1.48
C LEU A 64 8.19 -2.59 -2.62
N VAL A 65 9.33 -3.19 -2.93
CA VAL A 65 10.26 -2.71 -3.97
C VAL A 65 10.47 -3.76 -5.06
N SER A 66 10.44 -3.33 -6.32
CA SER A 66 10.84 -4.19 -7.45
C SER A 66 12.36 -4.19 -7.67
N ASP A 67 12.81 -4.97 -8.66
CA ASP A 67 14.16 -4.94 -9.21
C ASP A 67 14.53 -3.62 -9.91
N GLY A 68 13.53 -2.83 -10.34
CA GLY A 68 13.71 -1.51 -10.93
C GLY A 68 14.13 -0.41 -9.94
N VAL A 69 14.09 -0.69 -8.63
CA VAL A 69 14.50 0.26 -7.58
C VAL A 69 16.00 0.12 -7.30
N SER A 70 16.73 1.24 -7.27
CA SER A 70 18.17 1.22 -7.04
C SER A 70 18.54 0.83 -5.61
N ASP A 71 19.74 0.28 -5.42
CA ASP A 71 20.24 -0.05 -4.08
C ASP A 71 20.45 1.20 -3.22
N TYR A 72 20.72 2.34 -3.85
CA TYR A 72 20.76 3.63 -3.17
C TYR A 72 19.39 4.00 -2.58
N ALA A 73 18.33 3.89 -3.39
CA ALA A 73 16.95 4.12 -2.95
C ALA A 73 16.57 3.17 -1.80
N LYS A 74 16.85 1.87 -1.92
CA LYS A 74 16.58 0.88 -0.85
C LYS A 74 17.29 1.24 0.46
N LYS A 75 18.57 1.62 0.41
CA LYS A 75 19.35 2.02 1.61
C LYS A 75 18.79 3.28 2.26
N LEU A 76 18.38 4.28 1.46
CA LEU A 76 17.74 5.48 1.98
C LEU A 76 16.42 5.16 2.69
N LEU A 77 15.58 4.31 2.08
CA LEU A 77 14.31 3.89 2.68
C LEU A 77 14.52 3.16 4.01
N GLN A 78 15.51 2.25 4.08
CA GLN A 78 15.90 1.60 5.32
C GLN A 78 16.35 2.61 6.39
N ALA A 79 17.15 3.60 6.01
CA ALA A 79 17.59 4.66 6.93
C ALA A 79 16.44 5.54 7.42
N ASP A 80 15.40 5.72 6.59
CA ASP A 80 14.17 6.39 6.99
C ASP A 80 13.24 5.49 7.82
N GLY A 81 13.64 4.27 8.19
CA GLY A 81 12.85 3.37 9.03
C GLY A 81 11.81 2.54 8.27
N TRP A 82 11.88 2.49 6.93
CA TRP A 82 11.07 1.54 6.17
C TRP A 82 11.63 0.13 6.25
N ILE A 83 10.75 -0.84 6.41
CA ILE A 83 11.01 -2.24 6.13
C ILE A 83 10.93 -2.42 4.61
N VAL A 84 12.09 -2.60 3.98
CA VAL A 84 12.18 -2.79 2.53
C VAL A 84 11.98 -4.26 2.17
N GLU A 85 10.93 -4.56 1.40
CA GLU A 85 10.57 -5.91 0.99
C GLU A 85 10.65 -6.06 -0.53
N LEU A 86 11.59 -6.89 -0.99
CA LEU A 86 11.78 -7.16 -2.42
C LEU A 86 10.67 -8.06 -2.94
N ILE A 87 10.02 -7.63 -4.02
CA ILE A 87 8.93 -8.38 -4.65
C ILE A 87 9.11 -8.45 -6.17
N SER A 88 8.66 -9.56 -6.77
CA SER A 88 8.58 -9.63 -8.24
C SER A 88 7.51 -8.70 -8.79
N LEU A 89 7.73 -8.15 -9.98
CA LEU A 89 6.72 -7.34 -10.66
C LEU A 89 5.55 -8.20 -11.13
N LEU A 90 4.35 -7.65 -11.02
CA LEU A 90 3.17 -8.17 -11.72
C LEU A 90 2.95 -7.34 -12.99
N ALA A 91 3.21 -7.96 -14.14
CA ALA A 91 3.00 -7.33 -15.43
C ALA A 91 1.53 -6.92 -15.57
N ASN A 92 1.29 -5.64 -15.89
CA ASN A 92 -0.07 -5.20 -16.15
C ASN A 92 -0.50 -5.65 -17.57
N PRO A 93 -1.60 -6.43 -17.68
CA PRO A 93 -2.00 -7.11 -18.90
C PRO A 93 -2.73 -6.21 -19.90
N ASN A 94 -3.08 -4.98 -19.53
CA ASN A 94 -3.82 -4.07 -20.40
C ASN A 94 -2.89 -3.47 -21.47
N GLN A 95 -3.28 -3.59 -22.74
CA GLN A 95 -2.55 -3.00 -23.86
C GLN A 95 -2.76 -1.47 -23.94
N VAL A 96 -3.99 -1.00 -23.67
CA VAL A 96 -4.33 0.42 -23.64
C VAL A 96 -4.23 0.94 -22.21
N ARG A 97 -3.17 1.70 -21.93
CA ARG A 97 -2.89 2.27 -20.61
C ARG A 97 -1.87 3.42 -20.68
N PRO A 98 -1.84 4.32 -19.69
CA PRO A 98 -0.71 5.22 -19.49
C PRO A 98 0.61 4.45 -19.35
N LYS A 99 1.70 4.94 -19.98
CA LYS A 99 3.04 4.30 -19.91
C LYS A 99 3.51 4.06 -18.47
N ARG A 100 3.23 5.02 -17.57
CA ARG A 100 3.55 4.92 -16.14
C ARG A 100 2.88 3.73 -15.43
N PHE A 101 1.79 3.18 -15.96
CA PHE A 101 1.08 2.05 -15.37
C PHE A 101 1.70 0.69 -15.73
N TRP A 102 2.95 0.68 -16.22
CA TRP A 102 3.60 -0.51 -16.73
C TRP A 102 3.64 -1.66 -15.69
N GLY A 103 3.91 -1.33 -14.42
CA GLY A 103 4.01 -2.26 -13.29
C GLY A 103 2.94 -2.08 -12.20
N VAL A 104 1.90 -1.27 -12.43
CA VAL A 104 0.97 -0.84 -11.36
C VAL A 104 0.15 -1.98 -10.74
N TYR A 105 -0.07 -3.08 -11.48
CA TYR A 105 -0.75 -4.27 -10.96
C TYR A 105 0.04 -4.94 -9.83
N THR A 106 1.33 -4.66 -9.69
CA THR A 106 2.15 -5.12 -8.56
C THR A 106 1.55 -4.72 -7.21
N LYS A 107 0.75 -3.64 -7.17
CA LYS A 107 -0.04 -3.22 -6.01
C LYS A 107 -0.95 -4.34 -5.47
N LEU A 108 -1.46 -5.24 -6.32
CA LEU A 108 -2.32 -6.35 -5.90
C LEU A 108 -1.62 -7.34 -4.95
N LYS A 109 -0.29 -7.31 -4.84
CA LYS A 109 0.46 -8.17 -3.92
C LYS A 109 0.21 -7.87 -2.45
N ILE A 110 -0.32 -6.70 -2.11
CA ILE A 110 -0.73 -6.40 -0.73
C ILE A 110 -1.79 -7.38 -0.20
N PHE A 111 -2.61 -7.97 -1.09
CA PHE A 111 -3.60 -8.96 -0.73
C PHE A 111 -2.98 -10.30 -0.31
N ASN A 112 -1.68 -10.51 -0.56
CA ASN A 112 -0.97 -11.73 -0.20
C ASN A 112 0.00 -11.55 0.99
N MET A 113 -0.01 -10.40 1.66
CA MET A 113 0.83 -10.12 2.83
C MET A 113 0.27 -10.77 4.10
N THR A 114 0.05 -12.09 4.07
CA THR A 114 -0.65 -12.87 5.11
C THR A 114 0.10 -12.98 6.45
N ASN A 115 1.34 -12.50 6.51
CA ASN A 115 2.07 -12.28 7.77
C ASN A 115 1.53 -11.08 8.58
N TYR A 116 0.76 -10.19 7.95
CA TYR A 116 0.06 -9.09 8.60
C TYR A 116 -1.43 -9.40 8.77
N LYS A 117 -1.99 -9.04 9.92
CA LYS A 117 -3.44 -9.09 10.15
C LYS A 117 -4.17 -8.06 9.29
N LYS A 118 -3.54 -6.90 9.10
CA LYS A 118 -4.11 -5.81 8.32
C LYS A 118 -3.05 -4.92 7.72
N VAL A 119 -3.31 -4.49 6.50
CA VAL A 119 -2.48 -3.58 5.73
C VAL A 119 -3.29 -2.33 5.41
N VAL A 120 -2.74 -1.16 5.73
CA VAL A 120 -3.21 0.13 5.21
C VAL A 120 -2.26 0.51 4.07
N TYR A 121 -2.71 0.30 2.84
CA TYR A 121 -1.97 0.69 1.65
C TYR A 121 -2.16 2.18 1.36
N LEU A 122 -1.04 2.85 1.07
CA LEU A 122 -0.97 4.26 0.74
C LEU A 122 -0.12 4.40 -0.53
N ASP A 123 -0.68 5.03 -1.58
CA ASP A 123 0.10 5.37 -2.76
C ASP A 123 1.26 6.31 -2.39
N ALA A 124 2.37 6.23 -3.14
CA ALA A 124 3.59 6.98 -2.87
C ALA A 124 3.44 8.51 -2.99
N ASP A 125 2.32 8.97 -3.54
CA ASP A 125 1.95 10.39 -3.67
C ASP A 125 0.92 10.84 -2.60
N THR A 126 0.80 10.09 -1.50
CA THR A 126 -0.01 10.46 -0.34
C THR A 126 0.83 11.07 0.80
N ILE A 127 0.17 11.82 1.68
CA ILE A 127 0.77 12.37 2.91
C ILE A 127 -0.19 12.21 4.08
N VAL A 128 0.31 11.78 5.24
CA VAL A 128 -0.47 11.60 6.46
C VAL A 128 -0.34 12.85 7.33
N VAL A 129 -1.41 13.63 7.47
CA VAL A 129 -1.40 14.91 8.22
C VAL A 129 -1.85 14.78 9.68
N LYS A 130 -2.56 13.70 10.01
CA LYS A 130 -3.03 13.33 11.35
C LYS A 130 -3.02 11.81 11.47
N SER A 131 -3.04 11.29 12.69
CA SER A 131 -3.15 9.83 12.90
C SER A 131 -4.38 9.27 12.19
N ILE A 132 -4.18 8.12 11.54
CA ILE A 132 -5.19 7.35 10.81
C ILE A 132 -5.20 5.89 11.30
N GLU A 133 -4.75 5.63 12.53
CA GLU A 133 -4.66 4.27 13.08
C GLU A 133 -6.03 3.60 13.26
N ASP A 134 -7.09 4.38 13.33
CA ASP A 134 -8.45 3.87 13.33
C ASP A 134 -8.81 3.11 12.04
N LEU A 135 -8.11 3.33 10.92
CA LEU A 135 -8.27 2.54 9.69
C LEU A 135 -8.00 1.04 9.89
N PHE A 136 -7.14 0.67 10.85
CA PHE A 136 -6.88 -0.73 11.18
C PHE A 136 -8.10 -1.44 11.83
N LYS A 137 -9.13 -0.69 12.21
CA LYS A 137 -10.40 -1.25 12.72
C LYS A 137 -11.39 -1.58 11.60
N CYS A 138 -11.14 -1.13 10.36
CA CYS A 138 -12.03 -1.34 9.23
C CYS A 138 -12.14 -2.82 8.85
N GLY A 139 -13.18 -3.21 8.11
CA GLY A 139 -13.45 -4.59 7.68
C GLY A 139 -12.39 -5.19 6.73
N LYS A 140 -12.82 -6.16 5.91
CA LYS A 140 -11.87 -6.93 5.08
C LYS A 140 -11.25 -6.13 3.94
N PHE A 141 -12.00 -5.18 3.38
CA PHE A 141 -11.52 -4.30 2.33
C PHE A 141 -12.16 -2.93 2.49
N CYS A 142 -11.37 -1.87 2.61
CA CYS A 142 -11.90 -0.52 2.69
C CYS A 142 -11.16 0.40 1.75
N ALA A 143 -11.86 1.35 1.14
CA ALA A 143 -11.26 2.36 0.29
C ALA A 143 -12.13 3.62 0.31
N ASN A 144 -11.69 4.68 -0.35
CA ASN A 144 -12.51 5.87 -0.54
C ASN A 144 -13.30 5.79 -1.85
N LEU A 145 -14.43 6.48 -1.90
CA LEU A 145 -15.05 6.81 -3.18
C LEU A 145 -14.32 8.00 -3.82
N LYS A 146 -14.00 7.86 -5.09
CA LYS A 146 -13.73 8.95 -6.02
C LYS A 146 -15.05 9.51 -6.54
N HIS A 147 -15.08 10.79 -6.94
CA HIS A 147 -16.21 11.38 -7.69
C HIS A 147 -16.70 10.39 -8.76
N SER A 148 -17.99 10.04 -8.78
CA SER A 148 -18.68 9.04 -9.64
C SER A 148 -18.72 7.56 -9.20
N GLU A 149 -19.02 7.27 -7.94
CA GLU A 149 -19.39 5.91 -7.45
C GLU A 149 -18.28 4.84 -7.58
N ARG A 150 -17.04 5.24 -7.81
CA ARG A 150 -15.91 4.33 -8.03
C ARG A 150 -14.91 4.43 -6.88
N LEU A 151 -14.30 3.32 -6.51
CA LEU A 151 -13.23 3.34 -5.50
C LEU A 151 -11.99 4.06 -6.04
N ASN A 152 -11.33 4.79 -5.14
CA ASN A 152 -9.98 5.30 -5.29
C ASN A 152 -9.01 4.28 -4.67
N SER A 153 -7.99 3.82 -5.41
CA SER A 153 -7.04 2.80 -4.94
C SER A 153 -5.75 3.38 -4.34
N GLY A 154 -5.73 4.68 -4.03
CA GLY A 154 -4.59 5.36 -3.40
C GLY A 154 -4.57 5.28 -1.88
N VAL A 155 -5.72 5.02 -1.26
CA VAL A 155 -5.82 4.67 0.17
C VAL A 155 -6.72 3.45 0.29
N MET A 156 -6.18 2.34 0.77
CA MET A 156 -6.93 1.10 0.94
C MET A 156 -6.59 0.42 2.26
N VAL A 157 -7.57 -0.19 2.90
CA VAL A 157 -7.39 -1.14 4.00
C VAL A 157 -7.64 -2.53 3.45
N VAL A 158 -6.75 -3.48 3.74
CA VAL A 158 -6.83 -4.86 3.27
C VAL A 158 -6.58 -5.79 4.45
N GLU A 159 -7.48 -6.73 4.68
CA GLU A 159 -7.20 -7.98 5.39
C GLU A 159 -6.59 -8.96 4.38
N PRO A 160 -5.26 -9.21 4.41
CA PRO A 160 -4.62 -10.04 3.41
C PRO A 160 -5.16 -11.48 3.44
N SER A 161 -5.36 -12.06 2.27
CA SER A 161 -5.91 -13.41 2.10
C SER A 161 -5.39 -14.03 0.82
N GLU A 162 -4.65 -15.15 0.95
CA GLU A 162 -4.21 -15.96 -0.18
C GLU A 162 -5.37 -16.35 -1.10
N THR A 163 -6.54 -16.68 -0.54
CA THR A 163 -7.75 -17.01 -1.31
C THR A 163 -8.18 -15.85 -2.19
N VAL A 164 -8.26 -14.63 -1.64
CA VAL A 164 -8.64 -13.43 -2.40
C VAL A 164 -7.57 -13.09 -3.44
N PHE A 165 -6.29 -13.17 -3.06
CA PHE A 165 -5.18 -12.90 -3.97
C PHE A 165 -5.17 -13.87 -5.16
N ASN A 166 -5.29 -15.18 -4.91
CA ASN A 166 -5.33 -16.20 -5.96
C ASN A 166 -6.53 -16.01 -6.88
N ASP A 167 -7.69 -15.66 -6.33
CA ASP A 167 -8.87 -15.31 -7.12
C ASP A 167 -8.63 -14.08 -8.00
N MET A 168 -8.00 -13.02 -7.49
CA MET A 168 -7.58 -11.87 -8.28
C MET A 168 -6.60 -12.28 -9.39
N MET A 169 -5.60 -13.11 -9.10
CA MET A 169 -4.62 -13.58 -10.09
C MET A 169 -5.28 -14.42 -11.21
N SER A 170 -6.34 -15.17 -10.91
CA SER A 170 -7.11 -15.87 -11.95
C SER A 170 -7.86 -14.92 -12.89
N LYS A 171 -8.14 -13.70 -12.41
CA LYS A 171 -8.94 -12.67 -13.11
C LYS A 171 -8.12 -11.55 -13.75
N VAL A 172 -6.83 -11.37 -13.41
CA VAL A 172 -6.05 -10.20 -13.87
C VAL A 172 -6.07 -10.00 -15.39
N LYS A 173 -6.11 -11.09 -16.17
CA LYS A 173 -6.11 -11.05 -17.65
C LYS A 173 -7.51 -10.93 -18.27
N THR A 174 -8.56 -11.26 -17.53
CA THR A 174 -9.92 -11.43 -18.07
C THR A 174 -10.89 -10.37 -17.56
N LEU A 175 -10.69 -9.87 -16.34
CA LEU A 175 -11.51 -8.82 -15.76
C LEU A 175 -11.08 -7.46 -16.32
N PRO A 176 -12.03 -6.64 -16.83
CA PRO A 176 -11.69 -5.37 -17.45
C PRO A 176 -11.12 -4.38 -16.43
N SER A 177 -10.28 -3.47 -16.91
CA SER A 177 -9.87 -2.28 -16.16
C SER A 177 -10.12 -1.05 -17.02
N TYR A 178 -11.15 -0.27 -16.67
CA TYR A 178 -11.50 0.94 -17.43
C TYR A 178 -10.43 2.04 -17.38
N THR A 179 -9.48 1.95 -16.46
CA THR A 179 -8.30 2.85 -16.36
C THR A 179 -7.05 2.28 -17.03
N GLY A 180 -7.08 1.00 -17.43
CA GLY A 180 -5.89 0.24 -17.80
C GLY A 180 -4.92 -0.03 -16.64
N GLY A 181 -5.32 0.25 -15.39
CA GLY A 181 -4.50 0.12 -14.17
C GLY A 181 -5.17 -0.66 -13.05
N ASP A 182 -4.57 -0.65 -11.86
CA ASP A 182 -5.06 -1.32 -10.65
C ASP A 182 -6.43 -0.79 -10.20
N GLN A 183 -6.64 0.53 -10.24
CA GLN A 183 -7.89 1.13 -9.79
C GLN A 183 -9.10 0.61 -10.60
N GLY A 184 -8.94 0.51 -11.93
CA GLY A 184 -10.02 0.03 -12.79
C GLY A 184 -10.32 -1.44 -12.55
N PHE A 185 -9.27 -2.25 -12.36
CA PHE A 185 -9.40 -3.66 -12.02
C PHE A 185 -10.11 -3.86 -10.67
N LEU A 186 -9.69 -3.14 -9.63
CA LEU A 186 -10.28 -3.23 -8.30
C LEU A 186 -11.74 -2.80 -8.30
N ASN A 187 -12.12 -1.76 -9.06
CA ASN A 187 -13.53 -1.40 -9.25
C ASN A 187 -14.34 -2.51 -9.92
N SER A 188 -13.77 -3.19 -10.93
CA SER A 188 -14.42 -4.33 -11.57
C SER A 188 -14.46 -5.59 -10.69
N TYR A 189 -13.54 -5.71 -9.73
CA TYR A 189 -13.48 -6.83 -8.78
C TYR A 189 -14.49 -6.66 -7.63
N TYR A 190 -14.60 -5.44 -7.11
CA TYR A 190 -15.52 -5.06 -6.03
C TYR A 190 -16.79 -4.36 -6.56
N THR A 191 -17.59 -5.08 -7.35
CA THR A 191 -18.75 -4.54 -8.11
C THR A 191 -19.87 -3.92 -7.26
N GLY A 192 -19.89 -4.14 -5.94
CA GLY A 192 -20.86 -3.55 -5.00
C GLY A 192 -20.29 -2.46 -4.09
N PHE A 193 -19.06 -1.98 -4.35
CA PHE A 193 -18.36 -1.06 -3.47
C PHE A 193 -19.12 0.26 -3.24
N ALA A 194 -19.78 0.79 -4.27
CA ALA A 194 -20.58 2.01 -4.16
C ALA A 194 -21.70 1.91 -3.10
N SER A 195 -22.26 0.71 -2.93
CA SER A 195 -23.35 0.43 -1.98
C SER A 195 -22.86 -0.05 -0.61
N ALA A 196 -21.55 -0.18 -0.41
CA ALA A 196 -21.01 -0.62 0.88
C ALA A 196 -21.29 0.39 2.00
N HIS A 197 -21.38 -0.08 3.23
CA HIS A 197 -21.57 0.78 4.40
C HIS A 197 -20.36 1.70 4.61
N VAL A 198 -20.61 2.90 5.14
CA VAL A 198 -19.52 3.78 5.55
C VAL A 198 -18.91 3.23 6.82
N PHE A 199 -17.59 3.10 6.84
CA PHE A 199 -16.83 2.72 8.02
C PHE A 199 -17.00 3.79 9.10
N ASP A 200 -17.36 3.34 10.30
CA ASP A 200 -17.50 4.18 11.49
C ASP A 200 -16.37 3.87 12.48
N PRO A 201 -15.38 4.77 12.63
CA PRO A 201 -14.24 4.58 13.52
C PRO A 201 -14.62 4.63 15.01
N ASP A 202 -15.77 5.24 15.33
CA ASP A 202 -16.20 5.56 16.69
C ASP A 202 -17.07 4.45 17.31
N LEU A 203 -17.44 3.42 16.55
CA LEU A 203 -18.11 2.24 17.09
C LEU A 203 -17.30 1.61 18.22
N SER A 204 -17.99 1.34 19.33
CA SER A 204 -17.41 0.62 20.47
C SER A 204 -16.94 -0.79 20.06
N PRO A 205 -15.95 -1.37 20.75
CA PRO A 205 -15.55 -2.76 20.51
C PRO A 205 -16.72 -3.75 20.59
N GLU A 206 -17.66 -3.53 21.52
CA GLU A 206 -18.85 -4.36 21.71
C GLU A 206 -19.76 -4.31 20.48
N GLU A 207 -20.08 -3.11 19.99
CA GLU A 207 -20.92 -2.94 18.80
C GLU A 207 -20.26 -3.49 17.54
N ARG A 208 -18.93 -3.31 17.40
CA ARG A 208 -18.19 -3.84 16.25
C ARG A 208 -18.17 -5.37 16.26
N ASN A 209 -17.95 -5.98 17.42
CA ASN A 209 -17.89 -7.44 17.57
C ASN A 209 -19.27 -8.11 17.49
N ALA A 210 -20.36 -7.38 17.77
CA ALA A 210 -21.72 -7.86 17.62
C ALA A 210 -22.17 -7.97 16.15
N ARG A 211 -21.46 -7.32 15.22
CA ARG A 211 -21.80 -7.30 13.78
C ARG A 211 -20.92 -8.29 13.00
N PRO A 212 -21.45 -8.93 11.94
CA PRO A 212 -20.61 -9.67 11.01
C PRO A 212 -19.55 -8.76 10.38
N VAL A 213 -18.30 -9.22 10.28
CA VAL A 213 -17.21 -8.45 9.65
C VAL A 213 -17.58 -8.18 8.19
N PRO A 214 -17.71 -6.91 7.77
CA PRO A 214 -18.10 -6.58 6.40
C PRO A 214 -17.05 -7.06 5.39
N LYS A 215 -17.52 -7.55 4.24
CA LYS A 215 -16.64 -7.88 3.10
C LYS A 215 -15.93 -6.64 2.56
N MET A 216 -16.61 -5.50 2.60
CA MET A 216 -16.06 -4.21 2.22
C MET A 216 -16.81 -3.05 2.89
N GLU A 217 -16.13 -1.93 3.10
CA GLU A 217 -16.69 -0.68 3.62
C GLU A 217 -16.12 0.53 2.87
N ARG A 218 -16.84 1.66 2.92
CA ARG A 218 -16.39 2.93 2.37
C ARG A 218 -15.78 3.78 3.47
N LEU A 219 -14.56 4.22 3.25
CA LEU A 219 -13.93 5.26 4.06
C LEU A 219 -14.61 6.61 3.78
N SER A 220 -14.78 7.40 4.82
CA SER A 220 -15.29 8.77 4.69
C SER A 220 -14.29 9.67 3.97
N THR A 221 -14.74 10.83 3.49
CA THR A 221 -13.89 11.82 2.82
C THR A 221 -12.80 12.41 3.72
N LEU A 222 -12.80 12.11 5.02
CA LEU A 222 -11.75 12.51 5.96
C LEU A 222 -10.41 11.81 5.69
N TYR A 223 -10.43 10.60 5.12
CA TYR A 223 -9.20 9.83 4.86
C TYR A 223 -8.61 10.07 3.47
N ASN A 224 -9.44 10.43 2.49
CA ASN A 224 -9.02 10.81 1.14
C ASN A 224 -10.15 11.59 0.44
N ALA A 225 -9.83 12.78 -0.07
CA ALA A 225 -10.79 13.71 -0.66
C ALA A 225 -10.56 13.87 -2.18
N ASP A 226 -10.86 12.83 -2.97
CA ASP A 226 -11.02 12.96 -4.43
C ASP A 226 -12.51 13.21 -4.78
N VAL A 227 -13.09 14.16 -4.04
CA VAL A 227 -14.47 14.65 -4.25
C VAL A 227 -14.39 15.95 -5.02
N GLY A 228 -15.05 16.00 -6.18
CA GLY A 228 -15.39 17.25 -6.85
C GLY A 228 -16.28 18.08 -5.92
N LEU A 229 -15.65 18.88 -5.06
CA LEU A 229 -16.33 19.68 -4.05
C LEU A 229 -16.93 20.90 -4.76
N TYR A 230 -18.23 20.85 -5.03
CA TYR A 230 -18.98 22.01 -5.49
C TYR A 230 -19.41 22.83 -4.27
N MET A 231 -18.67 23.90 -3.97
CA MET A 231 -19.10 24.88 -2.97
C MET A 231 -20.15 25.80 -3.60
N LEU A 232 -21.42 25.55 -3.31
CA LEU A 232 -22.53 26.39 -3.76
C LEU A 232 -22.93 27.37 -2.66
N ALA A 233 -22.79 28.66 -2.91
CA ALA A 233 -23.48 29.68 -2.13
C ALA A 233 -24.93 29.73 -2.62
N ASN A 234 -25.88 29.26 -1.83
CA ASN A 234 -27.30 29.42 -2.13
C ASN A 234 -27.69 30.89 -1.90
N LYS A 235 -27.32 31.77 -2.85
CA LYS A 235 -27.63 33.20 -2.78
C LYS A 235 -29.11 33.39 -3.07
N VAL A 236 -29.90 33.66 -2.04
CA VAL A 236 -31.06 34.53 -2.22
C VAL A 236 -30.49 35.93 -2.40
N LEU A 237 -30.56 36.48 -3.61
CA LEU A 237 -30.38 37.91 -3.81
C LEU A 237 -31.51 38.60 -3.03
N ASN A 238 -31.19 39.22 -1.91
CA ASN A 238 -32.10 40.16 -1.27
C ASN A 238 -32.22 41.36 -2.23
N PRO A 239 -33.40 41.68 -2.79
CA PRO A 239 -33.55 42.76 -3.77
C PRO A 239 -33.56 44.16 -3.15
N ASN A 240 -33.27 44.30 -1.86
CA ASN A 240 -33.39 45.56 -1.11
C ASN A 240 -32.04 46.16 -0.65
N PHE A 241 -30.98 46.04 -1.45
CA PHE A 241 -29.78 46.86 -1.34
C PHE A 241 -29.43 47.47 -2.70
#